data_AF-A0A965YL76-F1
#
_entry.id   AF-A0A965YL76-F1
#
_cell.length_a   1.000
_cell.length_b   1.000
_cell.length_c   1.000
_cell.angle_alpha   90.00
_cell.angle_beta   90.00
_cell.angle_gamma   90.00
#
_symmetry.space_group_name_H-M   'P 1'
#
loop_
_entity.id
_entity.type
_entity.pdbx_description
1 polymer ?
#
loop_
_entity_poly.entity_id
_entity_poly.type
_entity_poly.pdbx_seq_one_letter_code
_entity_poly.pdbx_strand_id
1 'polypeptide(L)'
;MLKQIHIVITILFLAVCTHLQAQTISGVTAQQNGNAIDVSYLFDYPEKYFSGTTLFVSGDNGKTWEGPLENVEFDNTKSESSGIETIQWQDPQKALAIGDQL
;
A
#
# COMPACT_ATOMS: atom_id res chain seq x y z
N MET A 1 44.37 7.02 -17.10
CA MET A 1 43.12 7.79 -17.24
C MET A 1 41.88 6.91 -17.33
N LEU A 2 41.84 5.85 -18.17
CA LEU A 2 40.66 4.96 -18.28
C LEU A 2 40.23 4.31 -16.94
N LYS A 3 41.16 3.82 -16.11
CA LYS A 3 40.84 3.22 -14.79
C LYS A 3 40.21 4.19 -13.78
N GLN A 4 40.61 5.47 -13.80
CA GLN A 4 40.05 6.48 -12.91
C GLN A 4 38.61 6.84 -13.29
N ILE A 5 38.30 6.84 -14.59
CA ILE A 5 36.93 7.05 -15.09
C ILE A 5 35.99 5.93 -14.62
N HIS A 6 36.45 4.67 -14.63
CA HIS A 6 35.63 3.54 -14.15
C HIS A 6 35.31 3.65 -12.66
N ILE A 7 36.28 4.04 -11.83
CA ILE A 7 36.07 4.21 -10.39
C ILE A 7 35.04 5.31 -10.12
N VAL A 8 35.14 6.43 -10.83
CA VAL A 8 34.19 7.55 -10.69
C VAL A 8 32.77 7.13 -11.10
N ILE A 9 32.62 6.39 -12.21
CA ILE A 9 31.32 5.87 -12.66
C ILE A 9 30.72 4.91 -11.64
N THR A 10 31.52 4.00 -11.08
CA THR A 10 31.04 3.04 -10.08
C THR A 10 30.58 3.75 -8.81
N ILE A 11 31.31 4.76 -8.34
CA ILE A 11 30.91 5.54 -7.16
C ILE A 11 29.63 6.32 -7.44
N LEU A 12 29.50 6.92 -8.63
CA LEU A 12 28.29 7.63 -9.02
C LEU A 12 27.08 6.69 -9.09
N PHE A 13 27.26 5.49 -9.65
CA PHE A 13 26.21 4.48 -9.72
C PHE A 13 25.77 4.01 -8.32
N LEU A 14 26.73 3.75 -7.44
CA LEU A 14 26.44 3.31 -6.07
C LEU A 14 25.72 4.40 -5.25
N ALA A 15 26.05 5.66 -5.48
CA ALA A 15 25.39 6.81 -4.85
C ALA A 15 23.93 6.98 -5.33
N VAL A 16 23.63 6.66 -6.59
CA VAL A 16 22.24 6.72 -7.11
C VAL A 16 21.39 5.59 -6.52
N CYS A 17 21.97 4.41 -6.26
CA CYS A 17 21.23 3.29 -5.66
C CYS A 17 20.69 3.58 -4.25
N THR A 18 21.31 4.49 -3.48
CA THR A 18 20.86 4.84 -2.12
C THR A 18 19.66 5.79 -2.08
N HIS A 19 19.26 6.35 -3.22
CA HIS A 19 18.12 7.27 -3.31
C HIS A 19 16.81 6.59 -3.75
N LEU A 20 16.80 5.27 -3.92
CA LEU A 20 15.57 4.50 -4.15
C LEU A 20 14.86 4.29 -2.81
N GLN A 21 14.06 5.26 -2.37
CA GLN A 21 13.18 5.09 -1.22
C GLN A 21 11.89 4.42 -1.68
N ALA A 22 11.63 3.21 -1.18
CA ALA A 22 10.38 2.50 -1.41
C ALA A 22 9.30 3.02 -0.47
N GLN A 23 8.07 3.10 -0.97
CA GLN A 23 6.90 3.30 -0.12
C GLN A 23 6.74 2.13 0.85
N THR A 24 6.37 2.44 2.09
CA THR A 24 6.11 1.43 3.12
C THR A 24 4.64 1.50 3.53
N ILE A 25 3.98 0.33 3.53
CA ILE A 25 2.66 0.14 4.12
C ILE A 25 2.85 -0.76 5.33
N SER A 26 2.32 -0.34 6.48
CA SER A 26 2.44 -1.06 7.74
C SER A 26 1.19 -0.93 8.60
N GLY A 27 1.08 -1.75 9.66
CA GLY A 27 -0.03 -1.66 10.61
C GLY A 27 -1.41 -1.88 9.98
N VAL A 28 -1.50 -2.73 8.95
CA VAL A 28 -2.77 -3.02 8.26
C VAL A 28 -3.73 -3.70 9.22
N THR A 29 -4.89 -3.10 9.46
CA THR A 29 -6.00 -3.67 10.21
C THR A 29 -7.26 -3.64 9.36
N ALA A 30 -8.13 -4.62 9.56
CA ALA A 30 -9.44 -4.67 8.94
C ALA A 30 -10.51 -4.77 10.04
N GLN A 31 -11.56 -3.97 9.93
CA GLN A 31 -12.70 -4.00 10.85
C GLN A 31 -14.00 -3.99 10.06
N GLN A 32 -14.92 -4.90 10.40
CA GLN A 32 -16.25 -4.87 9.83
C GLN A 32 -17.11 -3.78 10.48
N ASN A 33 -17.67 -2.90 9.66
CA ASN A 33 -18.59 -1.85 10.06
C ASN A 33 -19.89 -1.98 9.25
N GLY A 34 -20.82 -2.78 9.78
CA GLY A 34 -22.08 -3.09 9.11
C GLY A 34 -21.87 -3.94 7.86
N ASN A 35 -22.22 -3.38 6.69
CA ASN A 35 -22.07 -4.02 5.38
C ASN A 35 -20.77 -3.62 4.66
N ALA A 36 -19.85 -2.95 5.36
CA ALA A 36 -18.57 -2.52 4.85
C ALA A 36 -17.42 -3.10 5.69
N ILE A 37 -16.24 -3.17 5.09
CA ILE A 37 -14.98 -3.42 5.79
C ILE A 37 -14.12 -2.17 5.68
N ASP A 38 -13.70 -1.64 6.82
CA ASP A 38 -12.76 -0.55 6.92
C ASP A 38 -11.36 -1.13 7.07
N VAL A 39 -10.50 -0.84 6.09
CA VAL A 39 -9.09 -1.24 6.09
C VAL A 39 -8.26 -0.02 6.43
N SER A 40 -7.62 -0.03 7.60
CA SER A 40 -6.73 1.05 8.04
C SER A 40 -5.27 0.64 7.93
N TYR A 41 -4.41 1.54 7.47
CA TYR A 41 -2.99 1.29 7.32
C TYR A 41 -2.17 2.56 7.51
N LEU A 42 -0.94 2.39 7.98
CA LEU A 42 0.06 3.45 8.03
C LEU A 42 0.84 3.43 6.72
N PHE A 43 0.74 4.53 5.99
CA PHE A 43 1.52 4.80 4.80
C PHE A 43 2.70 5.70 5.14
N ASP A 44 3.91 5.28 4.76
CA ASP A 44 5.11 6.11 4.86
C ASP A 44 5.76 6.27 3.49
N TYR A 45 5.80 7.51 3.01
CA TYR A 45 6.49 7.88 1.79
C TYR A 45 7.07 9.30 1.90
N PRO A 46 8.37 9.46 1.58
CA PRO A 46 9.10 10.72 1.76
C PRO A 46 8.65 11.83 0.80
N GLU A 47 7.89 11.52 -0.25
CA GLU A 47 7.42 12.51 -1.23
C GLU A 47 5.92 12.76 -1.13
N LYS A 48 5.50 13.97 -1.52
CA LYS A 48 4.09 14.42 -1.51
C LYS A 48 3.15 13.67 -2.47
N TYR A 49 3.65 12.68 -3.21
CA TYR A 49 2.88 12.01 -4.25
C TYR A 49 2.53 10.59 -3.83
N PHE A 50 1.34 10.45 -3.26
CA PHE A 50 0.73 9.14 -3.13
C PHE A 50 0.09 8.74 -4.46
N SER A 51 0.62 7.69 -5.10
CA SER A 51 -0.06 7.02 -6.21
C SER A 51 -1.00 5.97 -5.62
N GLY A 52 -2.31 6.10 -5.89
CA GLY A 52 -3.40 5.45 -5.17
C GLY A 52 -3.25 3.97 -4.77
N THR A 53 -4.03 3.57 -3.77
CA THR A 53 -4.04 2.20 -3.24
C THR A 53 -4.96 1.31 -4.06
N THR A 54 -4.73 0.00 -4.00
CA THR A 54 -5.66 -1.00 -4.50
C THR A 54 -5.77 -2.10 -3.46
N LEU A 55 -7.00 -2.51 -3.14
CA LEU A 55 -7.24 -3.59 -2.19
C LEU A 55 -7.38 -4.92 -2.91
N PHE A 56 -6.85 -5.96 -2.28
CA PHE A 56 -6.95 -7.35 -2.69
C PHE A 56 -7.38 -8.17 -1.49
N VAL A 57 -8.16 -9.21 -1.72
CA VAL A 57 -8.63 -10.11 -0.65
C VAL A 57 -8.14 -11.53 -0.86
N SER A 58 -7.86 -12.21 0.23
CA SER A 58 -7.51 -13.62 0.26
C SER A 58 -8.44 -14.34 1.24
N GLY A 59 -9.10 -15.40 0.76
CA GLY A 59 -9.91 -16.30 1.59
C GLY A 59 -9.14 -17.53 2.10
N ASP A 60 -7.83 -17.62 1.84
CA ASP A 60 -7.02 -18.81 2.12
C ASP A 60 -5.71 -18.51 2.88
N ASN A 61 -5.75 -17.50 3.75
CA ASN A 61 -4.63 -17.02 4.56
C ASN A 61 -3.43 -16.52 3.72
N GLY A 62 -3.72 -15.80 2.63
CA GLY A 62 -2.72 -15.12 1.80
C GLY A 62 -2.02 -16.02 0.78
N LYS A 63 -2.51 -17.24 0.52
CA LYS A 63 -1.91 -18.13 -0.48
C LYS A 63 -2.34 -17.75 -1.89
N THR A 64 -3.62 -17.39 -2.05
CA THR A 64 -4.18 -16.86 -3.29
C THR A 64 -4.90 -15.54 -3.00
N TRP A 65 -4.92 -14.69 -4.02
CA TRP A 65 -5.49 -13.36 -3.95
C TRP A 65 -6.48 -13.23 -5.10
N GLU A 66 -7.69 -12.79 -4.80
CA GLU A 66 -8.64 -12.38 -5.83
C GLU A 66 -8.09 -11.15 -6.56
N GLY A 67 -8.69 -10.82 -7.70
CA GLY A 67 -8.36 -9.57 -8.41
C GLY A 67 -8.59 -8.32 -7.55
N PRO A 68 -8.22 -7.13 -8.07
CA PRO A 68 -8.42 -5.89 -7.36
C PRO A 68 -9.91 -5.72 -7.02
N LEU A 69 -10.20 -5.36 -5.76
CA LEU A 69 -11.56 -5.16 -5.31
C LEU A 69 -12.19 -3.95 -6.00
N GLU A 70 -13.44 -4.13 -6.42
CA GLU A 70 -14.31 -3.06 -6.91
C GLU A 70 -15.08 -2.43 -5.74
N ASN A 71 -15.68 -1.25 -5.96
CA ASN A 71 -16.45 -0.50 -4.95
C ASN A 71 -15.64 -0.15 -3.68
N VAL A 72 -14.44 0.36 -3.91
CA VAL A 72 -13.51 0.81 -2.88
C VAL A 72 -13.61 2.34 -2.79
N GLU A 73 -14.04 2.85 -1.63
CA GLU A 73 -14.11 4.28 -1.34
C GLU A 73 -12.90 4.72 -0.51
N PHE A 74 -12.26 5.79 -0.96
CA PHE A 74 -11.14 6.41 -0.28
C PHE A 74 -11.63 7.64 0.48
N ASP A 75 -11.29 7.74 1.76
CA ASP A 75 -11.36 9.04 2.45
C ASP A 75 -10.19 9.91 1.96
N ASN A 76 -10.39 10.56 0.83
CA ASN A 76 -9.40 11.40 0.17
C ASN A 76 -9.20 12.77 0.86
N THR A 77 -9.79 13.01 2.04
CA THR A 77 -9.69 14.30 2.72
C THR A 77 -8.32 14.54 3.38
N LYS A 78 -7.39 13.57 3.37
CA LYS A 78 -6.15 13.62 4.15
C LYS A 78 -4.83 13.30 3.44
N SER A 79 -4.80 12.73 2.25
CA SER A 79 -3.55 12.12 1.74
C SER A 79 -2.70 13.06 0.87
N GLU A 80 -1.92 13.96 1.48
CA GLU A 80 -0.80 14.65 0.81
C GLU A 80 0.59 14.23 1.35
N SER A 81 0.66 13.36 2.37
CA SER A 81 1.90 12.94 3.04
C SER A 81 1.74 11.64 3.86
N SER A 82 2.83 11.06 4.36
CA SER A 82 2.81 9.92 5.29
C SER A 82 1.76 10.08 6.41
N GLY A 83 1.01 9.02 6.70
CA GLY A 83 -0.12 9.10 7.62
C GLY A 83 -0.92 7.81 7.73
N ILE A 84 -1.89 7.83 8.64
CA ILE A 84 -2.89 6.76 8.76
C ILE A 84 -3.97 7.05 7.73
N GLU A 85 -4.19 6.07 6.85
CA GLU A 85 -5.21 6.09 5.83
C GLU A 85 -6.23 5.00 6.12
N THR A 86 -7.48 5.26 5.76
CA THR A 86 -8.57 4.28 5.85
C THR A 86 -9.24 4.18 4.49
N ILE A 87 -9.41 2.95 4.03
CA ILE A 87 -10.14 2.61 2.83
C ILE A 87 -11.37 1.81 3.25
N GLN A 88 -12.52 2.20 2.71
CA GLN A 88 -13.75 1.47 2.94
C GLN A 88 -14.08 0.61 1.71
N TRP A 89 -14.28 -0.69 1.95
CA TRP A 89 -14.78 -1.60 0.92
C TRP A 89 -16.24 -1.94 1.17
N GLN A 90 -17.10 -1.55 0.22
CA GLN A 90 -18.54 -1.72 0.31
C GLN A 90 -19.01 -2.82 -0.66
N ASP A 91 -18.89 -4.08 -0.23
CA ASP A 91 -19.58 -5.21 -0.85
C ASP A 91 -20.34 -5.99 0.23
N PRO A 92 -21.66 -5.75 0.39
CA PRO A 92 -22.43 -6.32 1.49
C PRO A 92 -22.40 -7.85 1.55
N GLN A 93 -22.30 -8.53 0.41
CA GLN A 93 -22.36 -10.00 0.38
C GLN A 93 -21.01 -10.61 0.74
N LYS A 94 -19.92 -10.07 0.18
CA LYS A 94 -18.58 -10.57 0.48
C LYS A 94 -18.05 -10.08 1.82
N ALA A 95 -18.36 -8.84 2.22
CA ALA A 95 -17.94 -8.28 3.50
C ALA A 95 -18.51 -9.07 4.69
N LEU A 96 -19.77 -9.50 4.62
CA LEU A 96 -20.38 -10.37 5.64
C LEU A 96 -19.69 -11.75 5.70
N ALA A 97 -19.39 -12.35 4.54
CA ALA A 97 -18.74 -13.65 4.48
C ALA A 97 -17.29 -13.65 5.03
N ILE A 98 -16.58 -12.53 4.84
CA ILE A 98 -15.20 -12.35 5.32
C ILE A 98 -15.16 -11.88 6.77
N GLY A 99 -16.12 -11.06 7.21
CA GLY A 99 -16.20 -10.55 8.57
C GLY A 99 -16.27 -11.65 9.64
N ASP A 100 -16.92 -12.78 9.33
CA ASP A 100 -16.93 -13.96 10.21
C ASP A 100 -15.54 -14.63 10.39
N GLN A 101 -14.54 -14.22 9.60
CA GLN A 101 -13.19 -14.79 9.57
C GLN A 101 -12.09 -13.85 10.11
N LEU A 102 -12.43 -12.59 10.42
CA LEU A 102 -11.51 -11.56 10.96
C LEU A 102 -11.47 -11.60 12.49
#